data_AF-A0A0D0C8X8-F1
#
_entry.id   AF-A0A0D0C8X8-F1
#
_cell.length_a   1.000
_cell.length_b   1.000
_cell.length_c   1.000
_cell.angle_alpha   90.00
_cell.angle_beta   90.00
_cell.angle_gamma   90.00
#
_symmetry.space_group_name_H-M   'P 1'
#
loop_
_entity.id
_entity.type
_entity.pdbx_description
1 polymer ?
#
loop_
_entity_poly.entity_id
_entity_poly.type
_entity_poly.pdbx_seq_one_letter_code
_entity_poly.pdbx_strand_id
1 'polypeptide(L)'
;MTSTTANALPNLLVFPEDHQLVGLSNWAVFCDHMKSVTQSTRLGGYPDGSITAPPPPNAPALNTAPDPPVVTPINSPTPSLEEWELHNGQLAGIVFQNIKDPCSIGVTQDMTSNEMWTKLTSEYEIMSAAAQTLAKECIQQFKYVSSTSFEDYFKQLEALHKAASDVGCTVTDNDLCSQFLTSLSTEHLWILQSHGARSYIDLKCALLEYDMMVESASMMSSDPTASNAPVVTSRSNSRIICNNCKHVGHI
;
A
#
# COMPACT_ATOMS: atom_id res chain seq x y z
N MET A 1 -15.52 -21.05 48.99
CA MET A 1 -14.96 -21.88 47.90
C MET A 1 -14.29 -20.93 46.93
N THR A 2 -12.97 -21.06 46.81
CA THR A 2 -12.07 -20.18 46.07
C THR A 2 -12.25 -20.40 44.56
N SER A 3 -12.69 -19.36 43.86
CA SER A 3 -12.65 -19.35 42.39
C SER A 3 -11.20 -19.17 41.96
N THR A 4 -10.55 -20.27 41.57
CA THR A 4 -9.30 -20.26 40.83
C THR A 4 -9.59 -19.70 39.44
N THR A 5 -9.37 -18.41 39.24
CA THR A 5 -9.27 -17.83 37.90
C THR A 5 -8.01 -18.43 37.29
N ALA A 6 -8.20 -19.36 36.35
CA ALA A 6 -7.09 -19.91 35.57
C ALA A 6 -6.30 -18.75 34.93
N ASN A 7 -4.98 -18.77 35.14
CA ASN A 7 -4.02 -17.96 34.40
C ASN A 7 -4.11 -18.32 32.91
N ALA A 8 -5.11 -17.77 32.22
CA ALA A 8 -5.16 -17.82 30.77
C ALA A 8 -4.06 -16.89 30.27
N LEU A 9 -3.08 -17.44 29.54
CA LEU A 9 -2.12 -16.65 28.79
C LEU A 9 -2.93 -15.63 27.96
N PRO A 10 -2.58 -14.33 27.95
CA PRO A 10 -3.23 -13.40 27.04
C PRO A 10 -3.04 -13.92 25.62
N ASN A 11 -4.13 -14.16 24.91
CA ASN A 11 -4.07 -14.45 23.48
C ASN A 11 -3.41 -13.24 22.82
N LEU A 12 -2.16 -13.43 22.37
CA LEU A 12 -1.44 -12.39 21.66
C LEU A 12 -2.18 -12.07 20.37
N LEU A 13 -2.39 -10.78 20.14
CA LEU A 13 -3.08 -10.30 18.96
C LEU A 13 -2.22 -10.57 17.72
N VAL A 14 -2.78 -11.31 16.76
CA VAL A 14 -2.15 -11.59 15.47
C VAL A 14 -2.96 -10.88 14.38
N PHE A 15 -2.29 -10.07 13.59
CA PHE A 15 -2.85 -9.39 12.44
C PHE A 15 -3.17 -10.38 11.32
N PRO A 16 -4.14 -10.04 10.45
CA PRO A 16 -4.28 -10.67 9.13
C PRO A 16 -2.93 -10.72 8.39
N GLU A 17 -2.72 -11.75 7.57
CA GLU A 17 -1.41 -12.02 6.96
C GLU A 17 -0.88 -10.87 6.10
N ASP A 18 -1.77 -10.10 5.47
CA ASP A 18 -1.48 -8.92 4.65
C ASP A 18 -1.10 -7.68 5.46
N HIS A 19 -1.35 -7.69 6.77
CA HIS A 19 -1.02 -6.60 7.70
C HIS A 19 0.19 -6.91 8.60
N GLN A 20 0.69 -8.14 8.58
CA GLN A 20 1.95 -8.50 9.24
C GLN A 20 3.13 -7.88 8.49
N LEU A 21 4.17 -7.45 9.21
CA LEU A 21 5.35 -6.85 8.59
C LEU A 21 6.07 -7.88 7.71
N VAL A 22 6.10 -7.63 6.41
CA VAL A 22 6.88 -8.40 5.42
C VAL A 22 8.18 -7.68 5.11
N GLY A 23 8.13 -6.34 5.12
CA GLY A 23 9.29 -5.49 4.89
C GLY A 23 8.85 -4.07 4.54
N LEU A 24 9.68 -3.38 3.77
CA LEU A 24 9.46 -1.96 3.47
C LEU A 24 8.14 -1.69 2.73
N SER A 25 7.70 -2.63 1.90
CA SER A 25 6.51 -2.48 1.04
C SER A 25 5.20 -2.33 1.81
N ASN A 26 5.14 -2.75 3.07
CA ASN A 26 3.94 -2.62 3.91
C ASN A 26 4.23 -2.02 5.29
N TRP A 27 5.37 -1.35 5.44
CA TRP A 27 5.79 -0.73 6.69
C TRP A 27 4.76 0.27 7.23
N ALA A 28 4.16 1.10 6.37
CA ALA A 28 3.18 2.09 6.80
C ALA A 28 1.91 1.44 7.33
N VAL A 29 1.42 0.41 6.64
CA VAL A 29 0.25 -0.38 7.06
C VAL A 29 0.50 -1.03 8.42
N PHE A 30 1.66 -1.67 8.59
CA PHE A 30 2.04 -2.25 9.87
C PHE A 30 2.10 -1.22 11.00
N CYS A 31 2.69 -0.04 10.74
CA CYS A 31 2.76 1.05 11.73
C CYS A 31 1.38 1.52 12.18
N ASP A 32 0.44 1.69 11.25
CA ASP A 32 -0.90 2.18 11.59
C ASP A 32 -1.69 1.14 12.39
N HIS A 33 -1.51 -0.14 12.08
CA HIS A 33 -2.06 -1.24 12.88
C HIS A 33 -1.47 -1.26 14.29
N MET A 34 -0.16 -1.11 14.43
CA MET A 34 0.51 -1.03 15.73
C MET A 34 0.05 0.18 16.56
N LYS A 35 -0.15 1.35 15.94
CA LYS A 35 -0.73 2.52 16.60
C LYS A 35 -2.15 2.23 17.09
N SER A 36 -2.98 1.58 16.26
CA SER A 36 -4.36 1.21 16.65
C SER A 36 -4.38 0.24 17.85
N VAL A 37 -3.51 -0.78 17.84
CA VAL A 37 -3.38 -1.73 18.96
C VAL A 37 -2.93 -1.03 20.23
N THR A 38 -1.86 -0.24 20.16
CA THR A 38 -1.30 0.43 21.34
C THR A 38 -2.27 1.46 21.92
N GLN A 39 -3.09 2.12 21.09
CA GLN A 39 -4.16 3.02 21.55
C GLN A 39 -5.31 2.26 22.21
N SER A 40 -5.80 1.18 21.59
CA SER A 40 -6.94 0.40 22.11
C SER A 40 -6.60 -0.37 23.40
N THR A 41 -5.36 -0.84 23.51
CA THR A 41 -4.84 -1.52 24.72
C THR A 41 -4.26 -0.55 25.75
N ARG A 42 -4.15 0.74 25.40
CA ARG A 42 -3.54 1.80 26.21
C ARG A 42 -2.08 1.54 26.59
N LEU A 43 -1.37 0.80 25.75
CA LEU A 43 0.06 0.48 25.87
C LEU A 43 0.97 1.45 25.08
N GLY A 44 0.45 2.61 24.67
CA GLY A 44 1.14 3.57 23.80
C GLY A 44 2.49 4.09 24.30
N GLY A 45 2.74 4.07 25.61
CA GLY A 45 4.00 4.58 26.19
C GLY A 45 5.14 3.56 26.31
N TYR A 46 4.88 2.29 26.01
CA TYR A 46 5.91 1.24 26.02
C TYR A 46 6.79 1.22 24.75
N PRO A 47 6.26 1.37 23.52
CA PRO A 47 7.10 1.38 22.32
C PRO A 47 8.00 2.62 22.23
N ASP A 48 7.54 3.80 22.67
CA ASP A 48 8.33 5.04 22.65
C ASP A 48 9.25 5.22 23.87
N GLY A 49 9.13 4.34 24.87
CA GLY A 49 9.94 4.35 26.08
C GLY A 49 9.52 5.42 27.11
N SER A 50 8.37 6.08 26.92
CA SER A 50 7.84 7.04 27.91
C SER A 50 7.42 6.36 29.23
N ILE A 51 7.09 5.06 29.20
CA ILE A 51 6.87 4.21 30.38
C ILE A 51 8.10 3.30 30.58
N THR A 52 8.92 3.66 31.55
CA THR A 52 10.18 2.94 31.86
C THR A 52 9.98 1.92 32.99
N ALA A 53 10.85 0.90 33.01
CA ALA A 53 10.84 -0.08 34.08
C ALA A 53 11.11 0.61 35.42
N PRO A 54 10.27 0.41 36.46
CA PRO A 54 10.54 0.95 37.77
C PRO A 54 11.81 0.30 38.36
N PRO A 55 12.54 1.01 39.24
CA PRO A 55 13.71 0.43 39.89
C PRO A 55 13.32 -0.81 40.70
N PRO A 56 14.19 -1.82 40.78
CA PRO A 56 13.92 -3.02 41.56
C PRO A 56 13.66 -2.64 43.02
N PRO A 57 12.74 -3.32 43.72
CA PRO A 57 12.46 -3.02 45.11
C PRO A 57 13.75 -3.19 45.93
N ASN A 58 14.10 -2.15 46.69
CA ASN A 58 15.20 -2.23 47.65
C ASN A 58 14.95 -3.41 48.60
N ALA A 59 15.99 -4.19 48.89
CA ALA A 59 15.89 -5.30 49.83
C ALA A 59 15.19 -4.83 51.12
N PRO A 60 14.17 -5.55 51.60
CA PRO A 60 13.42 -5.13 52.78
C PRO A 60 14.39 -4.98 53.95
N ALA A 61 14.36 -3.82 54.61
CA ALA A 61 14.98 -3.69 55.92
C ALA A 61 14.40 -4.79 56.81
N LEU A 62 15.27 -5.55 57.51
CA LEU A 62 14.84 -6.50 58.53
C LEU A 62 13.82 -5.77 59.43
N ASN A 63 12.55 -6.21 59.43
CA ASN A 63 11.45 -5.83 60.33
C ASN A 63 10.29 -4.98 59.76
N THR A 64 10.18 -4.74 58.46
CA THR A 64 8.96 -4.13 57.89
C THR A 64 8.03 -5.19 57.29
N ALA A 65 6.76 -5.21 57.70
CA ALA A 65 5.75 -6.06 57.08
C ALA A 65 5.58 -5.68 55.60
N PRO A 66 5.37 -6.63 54.67
CA PRO A 66 5.14 -6.31 53.26
C PRO A 66 3.89 -5.44 53.12
N ASP A 67 4.02 -4.27 52.48
CA ASP A 67 2.86 -3.49 52.06
C ASP A 67 2.00 -4.32 51.09
N PRO A 68 0.65 -4.22 51.16
CA PRO A 68 -0.21 -4.91 50.23
C PRO A 68 0.06 -4.45 48.79
N PRO A 69 -0.02 -5.35 47.79
CA PRO A 69 0.20 -4.99 46.40
C PRO A 69 -0.80 -3.90 45.98
N VAL A 70 -0.27 -2.73 45.62
CA VAL A 70 -1.05 -1.64 45.04
C VAL A 70 -1.31 -2.01 43.60
N VAL A 71 -2.53 -2.46 43.30
CA VAL A 71 -2.98 -2.69 41.92
C VAL A 71 -3.06 -1.32 41.24
N THR A 72 -2.20 -1.06 40.26
CA THR A 72 -2.28 0.19 39.51
C THR A 72 -3.25 0.03 38.32
N PRO A 73 -3.97 1.08 37.91
CA PRO A 73 -4.74 1.02 36.68
C PRO A 73 -3.83 0.69 35.49
N ILE A 74 -4.33 -0.05 34.50
CA ILE A 74 -3.60 -0.43 33.27
C ILE A 74 -2.98 0.74 32.49
N ASN A 75 -3.39 1.97 32.80
CA ASN A 75 -2.94 3.22 32.15
C ASN A 75 -2.05 4.06 33.05
N SER A 76 -1.60 3.49 34.17
CA SER A 76 -0.68 4.17 35.05
C SER A 76 0.62 4.43 34.28
N PRO A 77 1.10 5.68 34.19
CA PRO A 77 2.43 5.96 33.65
C PRO A 77 3.54 5.44 34.60
N THR A 78 3.18 5.01 35.80
CA THR A 78 4.06 4.45 36.82
C THR A 78 3.54 3.08 37.26
N PRO A 79 3.68 2.04 36.41
CA PRO A 79 3.32 0.68 36.78
C PRO A 79 4.26 0.14 37.87
N SER A 80 3.81 -0.89 38.60
CA SER A 80 4.73 -1.74 39.38
C SER A 80 5.67 -2.52 38.44
N LEU A 81 6.74 -3.11 38.99
CA LEU A 81 7.69 -3.89 38.19
C LEU A 81 7.00 -5.07 37.48
N GLU A 82 6.16 -5.80 38.19
CA GLU A 82 5.42 -6.95 37.64
C GLU A 82 4.42 -6.52 36.55
N GLU A 83 3.71 -5.41 36.76
CA GLU A 83 2.80 -4.85 35.74
C GLU A 83 3.57 -4.36 34.51
N TRP A 84 4.74 -3.73 34.71
CA TRP A 84 5.59 -3.29 33.61
C TRP A 84 6.08 -4.47 32.78
N GLU A 85 6.60 -5.52 33.42
CA GLU A 85 7.09 -6.73 32.75
C GLU A 85 5.98 -7.42 31.97
N LEU A 86 4.77 -7.52 32.54
CA LEU A 86 3.61 -8.10 31.88
C LEU A 86 3.21 -7.30 30.63
N HIS A 87 3.07 -5.98 30.74
CA HIS A 87 2.64 -5.13 29.63
C HIS A 87 3.69 -5.02 28.54
N ASN A 88 4.96 -4.84 28.91
CA ASN A 88 6.09 -4.83 27.99
C ASN A 88 6.20 -6.18 27.26
N GLY A 89 6.12 -7.30 27.99
CA GLY A 89 6.16 -8.64 27.42
C GLY A 89 4.98 -8.93 26.48
N GLN A 90 3.77 -8.47 26.83
CA GLN A 90 2.60 -8.57 25.97
C GLN A 90 2.81 -7.81 24.66
N LEU A 91 3.26 -6.56 24.72
CA LEU A 91 3.49 -5.75 23.52
C LEU A 91 4.66 -6.28 22.68
N ALA A 92 5.76 -6.68 23.31
CA ALA A 92 6.88 -7.32 22.63
C ALA A 92 6.45 -8.61 21.91
N GLY A 93 5.62 -9.42 22.57
CA GLY A 93 5.00 -10.60 21.96
C GLY A 93 4.12 -10.26 20.76
N ILE A 94 3.30 -9.21 20.84
CA ILE A 94 2.50 -8.73 19.70
C ILE A 94 3.41 -8.28 18.56
N VAL A 95 4.45 -7.48 18.82
CA VAL A 95 5.38 -7.03 17.78
C VAL A 95 6.05 -8.23 17.11
N PHE A 96 6.65 -9.13 17.90
CA PHE A 96 7.38 -10.30 17.41
C PHE A 96 6.51 -11.21 16.53
N GLN A 97 5.27 -11.51 16.98
CA GLN A 97 4.36 -12.42 16.27
C GLN A 97 3.80 -11.82 14.97
N ASN A 98 3.89 -10.50 14.80
CA ASN A 98 3.38 -9.79 13.63
C ASN A 98 4.48 -9.38 12.64
N ILE A 99 5.68 -9.95 12.78
CA ILE A 99 6.77 -9.86 11.80
C ILE A 99 6.93 -11.22 11.14
N LYS A 100 6.93 -11.28 9.81
CA LYS A 100 7.07 -12.55 9.08
C LYS A 100 8.42 -13.22 9.31
N ASP A 101 9.49 -12.43 9.41
CA ASP A 101 10.84 -12.90 9.64
C ASP A 101 11.59 -11.97 10.60
N PRO A 102 11.34 -12.07 11.92
CA PRO A 102 11.95 -11.19 12.91
C PRO A 102 13.46 -11.39 13.01
N CYS A 103 13.95 -12.61 12.76
CA CYS A 103 15.36 -12.95 12.88
C CYS A 103 16.22 -12.27 11.80
N SER A 104 15.75 -12.17 10.56
CA SER A 104 16.54 -11.54 9.48
C SER A 104 16.74 -10.03 9.68
N ILE A 105 15.84 -9.38 10.40
CA ILE A 105 15.95 -7.97 10.79
C ILE A 105 16.50 -7.81 12.22
N GLY A 106 17.00 -8.89 12.81
CA GLY A 106 17.64 -8.92 14.12
C GLY A 106 16.72 -8.62 15.30
N VAL A 107 15.41 -8.74 15.17
CA VAL A 107 14.47 -8.70 16.28
C VAL A 107 14.47 -10.05 17.00
N THR A 108 14.72 -10.05 18.30
CA THR A 108 14.84 -11.27 19.12
C THR A 108 13.84 -11.25 20.28
N GLN A 109 13.47 -12.42 20.81
CA GLN A 109 12.40 -12.57 21.80
C GLN A 109 12.73 -11.96 23.18
N ASP A 110 14.01 -11.73 23.46
CA ASP A 110 14.52 -11.12 24.70
C ASP A 110 14.47 -9.58 24.67
N MET A 111 14.18 -8.98 23.53
CA MET A 111 14.02 -7.53 23.41
C MET A 111 12.75 -7.04 24.10
N THR A 112 12.86 -5.89 24.74
CA THR A 112 11.72 -5.08 25.18
C THR A 112 10.93 -4.56 23.97
N SER A 113 9.66 -4.18 24.20
CA SER A 113 8.85 -3.60 23.12
C SER A 113 9.47 -2.31 22.57
N ASN A 114 10.15 -1.52 23.42
CA ASN A 114 10.85 -0.31 23.02
C ASN A 114 12.06 -0.62 22.12
N GLU A 115 12.86 -1.62 22.48
CA GLU A 115 14.00 -2.04 21.67
C GLU A 115 13.56 -2.57 20.30
N MET A 116 12.52 -3.41 20.27
CA MET A 116 11.94 -3.87 19.01
C MET A 116 11.44 -2.69 18.17
N TRP A 117 10.66 -1.78 18.75
CA TRP A 117 10.09 -0.65 18.02
C TRP A 117 11.17 0.31 17.50
N THR A 118 12.17 0.60 18.32
CA THR A 118 13.32 1.44 17.94
C THR A 118 14.09 0.82 16.79
N LYS A 119 14.33 -0.50 16.84
CA LYS A 119 15.01 -1.23 15.78
C LYS A 119 14.25 -1.15 14.46
N LEU A 120 12.96 -1.47 14.49
CA LEU A 120 12.09 -1.40 13.31
C LEU A 120 12.05 0.01 12.71
N THR A 121 11.90 1.03 13.55
CA THR A 121 11.85 2.43 13.11
C THR A 121 13.19 2.84 12.48
N SER A 122 14.31 2.46 13.09
CA SER A 122 15.65 2.78 12.55
C SER A 122 15.92 2.16 11.19
N GLU A 123 15.41 0.95 10.95
CA GLU A 123 15.57 0.24 9.68
C GLU A 123 14.63 0.83 8.60
N TYR A 124 13.34 0.96 8.93
CA TYR A 124 12.32 1.19 7.92
C TYR A 124 11.94 2.66 7.73
N GLU A 125 12.14 3.56 8.69
CA GLU A 125 11.71 4.96 8.54
C GLU A 125 12.54 5.70 7.47
N ILE A 126 13.87 5.56 7.50
CA ILE A 126 14.75 6.17 6.50
C ILE A 126 14.51 5.54 5.12
N MET A 127 14.40 4.22 5.06
CA MET A 127 14.10 3.51 3.81
C MET A 127 12.71 3.88 3.27
N SER A 128 11.74 4.13 4.15
CA SER A 128 10.39 4.52 3.77
C SER A 128 10.39 5.91 3.14
N ALA A 129 11.13 6.87 3.67
CA ALA A 129 11.24 8.19 3.03
C ALA A 129 11.78 8.11 1.58
N ALA A 130 12.80 7.28 1.36
CA ALA A 130 13.32 7.02 0.01
C ALA A 130 12.30 6.30 -0.88
N ALA A 131 11.62 5.27 -0.34
CA ALA A 131 10.59 4.53 -1.06
C ALA A 131 9.37 5.39 -1.41
N GLN A 132 8.94 6.29 -0.52
CA GLN A 132 7.87 7.24 -0.78
C GLN A 132 8.23 8.21 -1.91
N THR A 133 9.49 8.66 -1.95
CA THR A 133 10.02 9.51 -3.02
C THR A 133 9.99 8.75 -4.35
N LEU A 134 10.52 7.53 -4.38
CA LEU A 134 10.53 6.69 -5.57
C LEU A 134 9.11 6.36 -6.04
N ALA A 135 8.20 6.01 -5.15
CA ALA A 135 6.81 5.69 -5.49
C ALA A 135 6.11 6.91 -6.12
N LYS A 136 6.35 8.11 -5.58
CA LYS A 136 5.85 9.35 -6.16
C LYS A 136 6.43 9.62 -7.55
N GLU A 137 7.72 9.39 -7.75
CA GLU A 137 8.37 9.50 -9.06
C GLU A 137 7.80 8.49 -10.06
N CYS A 138 7.56 7.24 -9.65
CA CYS A 138 6.94 6.23 -10.51
C CYS A 138 5.56 6.68 -11.00
N ILE A 139 4.72 7.24 -10.12
CA ILE A 139 3.42 7.81 -10.51
C ILE A 139 3.62 8.98 -11.47
N GLN A 140 4.54 9.91 -11.17
CA GLN A 140 4.80 11.09 -12.01
C GLN A 140 5.36 10.75 -13.40
N GLN A 141 6.07 9.63 -13.53
CA GLN A 141 6.63 9.16 -14.79
C GLN A 141 5.68 8.24 -15.56
N PHE A 142 4.59 7.77 -14.92
CA PHE A 142 3.62 6.88 -15.56
C PHE A 142 2.80 7.65 -16.58
N LYS A 143 2.98 7.33 -17.87
CA LYS A 143 2.36 8.05 -18.97
C LYS A 143 1.36 7.19 -19.71
N TYR A 144 0.26 7.80 -20.13
CA TYR A 144 -0.65 7.19 -21.06
C TYR A 144 0.04 6.93 -22.40
N VAL A 145 -0.18 5.74 -22.95
CA VAL A 145 0.31 5.33 -24.27
C VAL A 145 -0.92 5.03 -25.12
N SER A 146 -1.00 5.60 -26.31
CA SER A 146 -2.19 5.54 -27.18
C SER A 146 -2.62 4.13 -27.62
N SER A 147 -1.76 3.13 -27.42
CA SER A 147 -2.07 1.72 -27.67
C SER A 147 -2.73 1.00 -26.49
N THR A 148 -2.80 1.64 -25.32
CA THR A 148 -3.35 1.09 -24.08
C THR A 148 -4.79 1.59 -23.91
N SER A 149 -5.71 0.70 -23.52
CA SER A 149 -7.09 1.13 -23.18
C SER A 149 -7.10 2.04 -21.94
N PHE A 150 -8.14 2.86 -21.77
CA PHE A 150 -8.25 3.65 -20.55
C PHE A 150 -8.42 2.74 -19.32
N GLU A 151 -9.11 1.61 -19.45
CA GLU A 151 -9.25 0.63 -18.36
C GLU A 151 -7.89 0.12 -17.87
N ASP A 152 -7.03 -0.34 -18.78
CA ASP A 152 -5.72 -0.87 -18.41
C ASP A 152 -4.81 0.22 -17.83
N TYR A 153 -4.91 1.45 -18.34
CA TYR A 153 -4.18 2.58 -17.80
C TYR A 153 -4.60 2.88 -16.35
N PHE A 154 -5.91 3.04 -16.08
CA PHE A 154 -6.40 3.38 -14.75
C PHE A 154 -6.12 2.26 -13.75
N LYS A 155 -6.26 1.00 -14.17
CA LYS A 155 -5.91 -0.16 -13.33
C LYS A 155 -4.44 -0.16 -12.93
N GLN A 156 -3.53 0.16 -13.85
CA GLN A 156 -2.10 0.26 -13.56
C GLN A 156 -1.78 1.45 -12.66
N LEU A 157 -2.40 2.62 -12.92
CA LEU A 157 -2.22 3.81 -12.10
C LEU A 157 -2.73 3.58 -10.66
N GLU A 158 -3.86 2.89 -10.48
CA GLU A 158 -4.40 2.51 -9.17
C GLU A 158 -3.48 1.51 -8.45
N ALA A 159 -2.86 0.57 -9.18
CA ALA A 159 -1.87 -0.32 -8.60
C ALA A 159 -0.62 0.44 -8.10
N LEU A 160 -0.15 1.43 -8.86
CA LEU A 160 0.94 2.33 -8.43
C LEU A 160 0.53 3.18 -7.22
N HIS A 161 -0.69 3.72 -7.23
CA HIS A 161 -1.23 4.49 -6.11
C HIS A 161 -1.35 3.66 -4.83
N LYS A 162 -1.81 2.40 -4.95
CA LYS A 162 -1.82 1.46 -3.84
C LYS A 162 -0.40 1.18 -3.33
N ALA A 163 0.55 0.87 -4.22
CA ALA A 163 1.93 0.63 -3.82
C ALA A 163 2.56 1.84 -3.12
N ALA A 164 2.24 3.05 -3.58
CA ALA A 164 2.65 4.30 -2.92
C ALA A 164 2.03 4.43 -1.52
N SER A 165 0.74 4.12 -1.39
CA SER A 165 0.03 4.17 -0.10
C SER A 165 0.59 3.13 0.89
N ASP A 166 0.92 1.93 0.43
CA ASP A 166 1.43 0.85 1.29
C ASP A 166 2.82 1.19 1.90
N VAL A 167 3.61 2.06 1.24
CA VAL A 167 4.86 2.63 1.78
C VAL A 167 4.68 3.96 2.52
N GLY A 168 3.44 4.45 2.66
CA GLY A 168 3.09 5.66 3.41
C GLY A 168 3.12 6.95 2.59
N CYS A 169 3.17 6.87 1.26
CA CYS A 169 3.16 8.05 0.40
C CYS A 169 1.74 8.59 0.25
N THR A 170 1.55 9.88 0.54
CA THR A 170 0.27 10.56 0.36
C THR A 170 0.16 11.08 -1.07
N VAL A 171 -0.71 10.46 -1.88
CA VAL A 171 -1.03 10.88 -3.24
C VAL A 171 -2.53 11.14 -3.32
N THR A 172 -2.90 12.35 -3.73
CA THR A 172 -4.30 12.80 -3.77
C THR A 172 -4.95 12.50 -5.12
N ASP A 173 -6.28 12.48 -5.16
CA ASP A 173 -7.04 12.37 -6.42
C ASP A 173 -6.66 13.46 -7.42
N ASN A 174 -6.34 14.67 -6.94
CA ASN A 174 -5.88 15.76 -7.80
C ASN A 174 -4.51 15.45 -8.42
N ASP A 175 -3.60 14.83 -7.66
CA ASP A 175 -2.31 14.39 -8.20
C ASP A 175 -2.52 13.34 -9.31
N LEU A 176 -3.44 12.39 -9.11
CA LEU A 176 -3.78 11.36 -10.11
C LEU A 176 -4.44 11.95 -11.36
N CYS A 177 -5.40 12.87 -11.19
CA CYS A 177 -6.01 13.60 -12.30
C CYS A 177 -4.95 14.39 -13.08
N SER A 178 -4.14 15.18 -12.38
CA SER A 178 -3.08 15.99 -12.98
C SER A 178 -2.09 15.11 -13.73
N GLN A 179 -1.72 13.95 -13.16
CA GLN A 179 -0.84 13.00 -13.82
C GLN A 179 -1.43 12.46 -15.12
N PHE A 180 -2.68 12.01 -15.10
CA PHE A 180 -3.33 11.53 -16.31
C PHE A 180 -3.41 12.62 -17.37
N LEU A 181 -3.95 13.79 -17.02
CA LEU A 181 -4.18 14.90 -17.94
C LEU A 181 -2.88 15.43 -18.58
N THR A 182 -1.77 15.44 -17.84
CA THR A 182 -0.45 15.85 -18.34
C THR A 182 0.26 14.76 -19.16
N SER A 183 -0.18 13.51 -19.05
CA SER A 183 0.39 12.39 -19.80
C SER A 183 -0.20 12.21 -21.20
N LEU A 184 -1.32 12.87 -21.51
CA LEU A 184 -2.05 12.70 -22.75
C LEU A 184 -1.26 13.21 -23.97
N SER A 185 -1.31 12.44 -25.06
CA SER A 185 -0.83 12.85 -26.38
C SER A 185 -1.78 13.88 -27.03
N THR A 186 -1.30 14.54 -28.09
CA THR A 186 -2.07 15.59 -28.79
C THR A 186 -3.42 15.11 -29.34
N GLU A 187 -3.56 13.83 -29.66
CA GLU A 187 -4.82 13.26 -30.17
C GLU A 187 -5.92 13.16 -29.10
N HIS A 188 -5.55 13.26 -27.82
CA HIS A 188 -6.46 13.20 -26.67
C HIS A 188 -6.72 14.56 -26.01
N LEU A 189 -6.31 15.67 -26.65
CA LEU A 189 -6.52 17.03 -26.10
C LEU A 189 -8.00 17.37 -25.87
N TRP A 190 -8.92 16.70 -26.57
CA TRP A 190 -10.36 16.87 -26.33
C TRP A 190 -10.75 16.52 -24.89
N ILE A 191 -10.04 15.59 -24.23
CA ILE A 191 -10.30 15.19 -22.84
C ILE A 191 -10.03 16.34 -21.88
N LEU A 192 -8.97 17.12 -22.12
CA LEU A 192 -8.68 18.33 -21.32
C LEU A 192 -9.82 19.35 -21.42
N GLN A 193 -10.41 19.48 -22.60
CA GLN A 193 -11.48 20.46 -22.87
C GLN A 193 -12.81 20.05 -22.24
N SER A 194 -13.15 18.76 -22.21
CA SER A 194 -14.43 18.26 -21.71
C SER A 194 -14.40 17.76 -20.26
N HIS A 195 -13.23 17.41 -19.72
CA HIS A 195 -13.10 16.74 -18.42
C HIS A 195 -12.03 17.32 -17.48
N GLY A 196 -11.33 18.41 -17.86
CA GLY A 196 -10.22 18.96 -17.07
C GLY A 196 -10.54 19.46 -15.65
N ALA A 197 -11.82 19.59 -15.28
CA ALA A 197 -12.27 20.01 -13.94
C ALA A 197 -12.98 18.90 -13.14
N ARG A 198 -12.94 17.64 -13.60
CA ARG A 198 -13.63 16.52 -12.95
C ARG A 198 -12.82 15.92 -11.80
N SER A 199 -13.53 15.26 -10.88
CA SER A 199 -12.89 14.36 -9.90
C SER A 199 -12.26 13.16 -10.62
N TYR A 200 -11.33 12.47 -9.94
CA TYR A 200 -10.68 11.29 -10.50
C TYR A 200 -11.68 10.20 -10.88
N ILE A 201 -12.67 9.96 -10.01
CA ILE A 201 -13.72 8.96 -10.25
C ILE A 201 -14.60 9.36 -11.45
N ASP A 202 -15.05 10.61 -11.52
CA ASP A 202 -15.91 11.07 -12.63
C ASP A 202 -15.17 11.09 -13.98
N LEU A 203 -13.86 11.36 -13.94
CA LEU A 203 -12.99 11.30 -15.10
C LEU A 203 -12.82 9.85 -15.57
N LYS A 204 -12.48 8.93 -14.66
CA LYS A 204 -12.35 7.50 -14.95
C LYS A 204 -13.64 6.95 -15.55
N CYS A 205 -14.79 7.16 -14.89
CA CYS A 205 -16.08 6.67 -15.39
C CYS A 205 -16.39 7.18 -16.80
N ALA A 206 -16.22 8.47 -17.06
CA ALA A 206 -16.52 9.05 -18.38
C ALA A 206 -15.64 8.48 -19.50
N LEU A 207 -14.38 8.17 -19.21
CA LEU A 207 -13.46 7.62 -20.20
C LEU A 207 -13.71 6.14 -20.45
N LEU A 208 -14.09 5.38 -19.43
CA LEU A 208 -14.54 3.99 -19.61
C LEU A 208 -15.82 3.92 -20.44
N GLU A 209 -16.76 4.84 -20.21
CA GLU A 209 -17.97 4.96 -21.05
C GLU A 209 -17.63 5.30 -22.50
N TYR A 210 -16.65 6.18 -22.73
CA TYR A 210 -16.18 6.53 -24.07
C TYR A 210 -15.58 5.32 -24.80
N ASP A 211 -14.65 4.58 -24.17
CA ASP A 211 -14.06 3.37 -24.78
C ASP A 211 -15.14 2.36 -25.16
N MET A 212 -16.10 2.12 -24.26
CA MET A 212 -17.22 1.23 -24.51
C MET A 212 -18.08 1.68 -25.71
N MET A 213 -18.31 2.99 -25.88
CA MET A 213 -19.05 3.53 -27.04
C MET A 213 -18.27 3.37 -28.36
N VAL A 214 -16.96 3.62 -28.34
CA VAL A 214 -16.09 3.49 -29.53
C VAL A 214 -15.99 2.04 -30.00
N GLU A 215 -15.83 1.10 -29.06
CA GLU A 215 -15.83 -0.34 -29.34
C GLU A 215 -17.18 -0.79 -29.94
N SER A 216 -18.29 -0.36 -29.34
CA SER A 216 -19.65 -0.67 -29.82
C SER A 216 -19.88 -0.16 -31.25
N ALA A 217 -19.45 1.07 -31.56
CA ALA A 217 -19.58 1.65 -32.90
C ALA A 217 -18.69 0.92 -33.94
N SER A 218 -17.52 0.43 -33.52
CA SER A 218 -16.62 -0.35 -34.36
C SER A 218 -17.20 -1.72 -34.71
N MET A 219 -17.89 -2.38 -33.75
CA MET A 219 -18.58 -3.65 -34.00
C MET A 219 -19.76 -3.48 -34.97
N MET A 220 -20.55 -2.41 -34.84
CA MET A 220 -21.69 -2.13 -35.73
C MET A 220 -21.29 -1.77 -37.16
N SER A 221 -20.08 -1.27 -37.38
CA SER A 221 -19.56 -0.93 -38.72
C SER A 221 -18.89 -2.10 -39.45
N SER A 222 -18.72 -3.24 -38.77
CA SER A 222 -18.11 -4.46 -39.34
C SER A 222 -19.12 -5.44 -39.97
N ASP A 223 -20.40 -5.06 -40.06
CA ASP A 223 -21.41 -5.85 -40.75
C ASP A 223 -21.21 -5.75 -42.28
N PRO A 224 -20.89 -6.85 -43.00
CA PRO A 224 -20.76 -6.82 -44.44
C PRO A 224 -22.17 -6.75 -45.02
N THR A 225 -22.73 -5.54 -45.07
CA THR A 225 -23.94 -5.29 -45.86
C THR A 225 -23.58 -5.66 -47.29
N ALA A 226 -24.16 -6.77 -47.76
CA ALA A 226 -24.03 -7.28 -49.10
C ALA A 226 -24.27 -6.16 -50.12
N SER A 227 -23.18 -5.63 -50.68
CA SER A 227 -23.22 -4.66 -51.75
C SER A 227 -23.55 -5.42 -53.04
N ASN A 228 -24.84 -5.57 -53.32
CA ASN A 228 -25.31 -5.89 -54.66
C ASN A 228 -25.13 -4.63 -55.53
N ALA A 229 -23.91 -4.39 -55.99
CA ALA A 229 -23.62 -3.49 -57.10
C ALA A 229 -23.12 -4.32 -58.29
N PRO A 230 -23.61 -4.04 -59.51
CA PRO A 230 -23.32 -4.88 -60.67
C PRO A 230 -21.84 -4.77 -61.06
N VAL A 231 -21.26 -5.92 -61.36
CA VAL A 231 -19.90 -6.07 -61.91
C VAL A 231 -19.81 -5.29 -63.21
N VAL A 232 -19.10 -4.15 -63.16
CA VAL A 232 -18.50 -3.54 -64.33
C VAL A 232 -17.06 -4.04 -64.40
N THR A 233 -16.81 -4.94 -65.34
CA THR A 233 -15.47 -5.38 -65.72
C THR A 233 -14.64 -4.19 -66.18
N SER A 234 -13.64 -3.81 -65.39
CA SER A 234 -12.59 -2.89 -65.78
C SER A 234 -11.23 -3.60 -65.63
N ARG A 235 -10.46 -3.53 -66.72
CA ARG A 235 -9.22 -4.27 -66.98
C ARG A 235 -8.07 -3.83 -66.07
N SER A 236 -7.30 -4.85 -65.74
CA SER A 236 -5.97 -4.93 -65.13
C SER A 236 -5.01 -3.76 -65.39
N ASN A 237 -4.29 -3.36 -64.33
CA ASN A 237 -2.93 -2.82 -64.41
C ASN A 237 -2.11 -3.33 -63.20
N SER A 238 -1.70 -4.59 -63.27
CA SER A 238 -0.70 -5.14 -62.36
C SER A 238 0.67 -4.54 -62.70
N ARG A 239 1.25 -3.74 -61.80
CA ARG A 239 2.66 -3.34 -61.84
C ARG A 239 3.53 -4.61 -61.72
N ILE A 240 4.18 -5.00 -62.79
CA ILE A 240 5.23 -6.02 -62.76
C ILE A 240 6.47 -5.38 -62.11
N ILE A 241 6.93 -5.95 -61.01
CA ILE A 241 8.16 -5.55 -60.31
C ILE A 241 9.24 -6.56 -60.68
N CYS A 242 10.41 -6.10 -61.11
CA CYS A 242 11.54 -6.99 -61.41
C CYS A 242 12.08 -7.60 -60.11
N ASN A 243 12.11 -8.93 -60.04
CA ASN A 243 12.56 -9.67 -58.86
C ASN A 243 14.05 -9.52 -58.53
N ASN A 244 14.86 -8.93 -59.43
CA ASN A 244 16.30 -8.77 -59.20
C ASN A 244 16.70 -7.39 -58.62
N CYS A 245 15.90 -6.33 -58.83
CA CYS A 245 16.27 -4.96 -58.39
C CYS A 245 15.14 -4.15 -57.71
N LYS A 246 13.93 -4.71 -57.58
CA LYS A 246 12.78 -4.14 -56.84
C LYS A 246 12.35 -2.71 -57.21
N HIS A 247 12.71 -2.20 -58.40
CA HIS A 247 12.17 -0.94 -58.94
C HIS A 247 11.09 -1.19 -60.00
N VAL A 248 10.17 -0.24 -60.13
CA VAL A 248 9.08 -0.25 -61.12
C VAL A 248 9.54 0.50 -62.38
N GLY A 249 9.48 -0.13 -63.56
CA GLY A 249 9.50 0.59 -64.85
C GLY A 249 10.71 0.40 -65.79
N HIS A 250 11.50 -0.67 -65.67
CA HIS A 250 12.47 -1.06 -66.71
C HIS A 250 12.08 -2.41 -67.29
N ILE A 251 12.09 -2.52 -68.62
CA ILE A 251 11.91 -3.79 -69.36
C ILE A 251 13.23 -4.56 -69.31
#